data_AF-A0A1Q3BJ42-F1
#
_entry.id   AF-A0A1Q3BJ42-F1
#
_cell.length_a   1.000
_cell.length_b   1.000
_cell.length_c   1.000
_cell.angle_alpha   90.00
_cell.angle_beta   90.00
_cell.angle_gamma   90.00
#
_symmetry.space_group_name_H-M   'P 1'
#
loop_
_entity.id
_entity.type
_entity.pdbx_description
1 polymer ?
#
loop_
_entity_poly.entity_id
_entity_poly.type
_entity_poly.pdbx_seq_one_letter_code
_entity_poly.pdbx_strand_id
1 'polypeptide(L)'
;GVRLPHDDPVVVTLMMELFTMKRILIDSGSSTDILYKHAFDQLRVPVDQLKPVKTPLVSFAGEMVNPLGSIDLSVVAGTAPLQTRVQMTFRWLIHQAHTTQ
;
A
#
# COMPACT_ATOMS: atom_id res chain seq x y z
N GLY A 1 13.93 19.21 20.46
CA GLY A 1 12.63 19.32 19.79
C GLY A 1 12.87 19.45 18.32
N VAL A 2 12.34 18.52 17.53
CA VAL A 2 12.37 18.62 16.07
C VAL A 2 10.92 18.65 15.62
N ARG A 3 10.47 19.81 15.15
CA ARG A 3 9.25 19.91 14.36
C ARG A 3 9.64 19.48 12.95
N LEU A 4 9.09 18.36 12.48
CA LEU A 4 9.15 18.02 11.06
C LEU A 4 8.14 18.94 10.35
N PRO A 5 8.59 19.80 9.42
CA PRO A 5 7.68 20.51 8.55
C PRO A 5 7.29 19.52 7.44
N HIS A 6 5.98 19.31 7.26
CA HIS A 6 5.37 18.49 6.21
C HIS A 6 5.26 16.98 6.49
N ASP A 7 4.33 16.61 7.38
CA ASP A 7 3.59 15.33 7.32
C ASP A 7 2.43 15.42 6.31
N ASP A 8 2.57 16.25 5.27
CA ASP A 8 1.58 16.26 4.21
C ASP A 8 1.78 14.96 3.40
N PRO A 9 0.80 14.04 3.39
CA PRO A 9 0.93 12.80 2.66
C PRO A 9 1.18 13.13 1.19
N VAL A 10 2.28 12.65 0.61
CA VAL A 10 2.55 12.87 -0.80
C VAL A 10 1.53 12.06 -1.60
N VAL A 11 0.50 12.73 -2.10
CA VAL A 11 -0.56 12.13 -2.90
C VAL A 11 -0.04 11.93 -4.33
N VAL A 12 0.49 10.75 -4.62
CA VAL A 12 0.83 10.36 -5.99
C VAL A 12 -0.33 9.60 -6.61
N THR A 13 -0.66 9.93 -7.87
CA THR A 13 -1.57 9.12 -8.67
C THR A 13 -0.77 8.00 -9.31
N LEU A 14 -1.14 6.76 -9.01
CA LEU A 14 -0.56 5.58 -9.63
C LEU A 14 -1.64 4.83 -10.42
N MET A 15 -1.25 4.34 -11.59
CA MET A 15 -2.11 3.48 -12.41
C MET A 15 -1.64 2.03 -12.28
N MET A 16 -2.54 1.17 -11.83
CA MET A 16 -2.28 -0.25 -11.56
C MET A 16 -3.14 -1.09 -12.47
N GLU A 17 -2.51 -1.73 -13.46
CA GLU A 17 -3.04 -2.64 -14.51
C GLU A 17 -4.33 -2.20 -15.25
N LEU A 18 -5.39 -1.78 -14.58
CA LEU A 18 -6.64 -1.23 -15.13
C LEU A 18 -7.33 -0.17 -14.23
N PHE A 19 -6.74 0.20 -13.08
CA PHE A 19 -7.34 1.11 -12.10
C PHE A 19 -6.44 2.31 -11.81
N THR A 20 -7.05 3.49 -11.71
CA THR A 20 -6.37 4.71 -11.28
C THR A 20 -6.59 4.90 -9.79
N MET A 21 -5.57 4.65 -8.98
CA MET A 21 -5.59 4.99 -7.57
C MET A 21 -5.10 6.43 -7.42
N LYS A 22 -6.02 7.35 -7.13
CA LYS A 22 -5.75 8.79 -7.07
C LYS A 22 -5.07 9.24 -5.79
N ARG A 23 -5.11 8.42 -4.73
CA ARG A 23 -4.58 8.78 -3.41
C ARG A 23 -3.81 7.61 -2.83
N ILE A 24 -2.49 7.71 -2.85
CA ILE A 24 -1.59 6.77 -2.20
C ILE A 24 -0.78 7.57 -1.19
N LEU A 25 -0.61 7.01 0.01
CA LEU A 25 0.25 7.54 1.04
C LEU A 25 1.65 6.97 0.81
N ILE A 26 2.64 7.83 0.59
CA ILE A 26 4.04 7.43 0.59
C ILE A 26 4.59 7.71 1.99
N ASP A 27 4.87 6.65 2.73
CA ASP A 27 5.59 6.72 4.00
C ASP A 27 7.03 6.28 3.77
N SER A 28 7.97 7.23 3.73
CA SER A 28 9.40 6.96 3.56
C SER A 28 10.05 6.33 4.79
N GLY A 29 9.36 6.33 5.93
CA GLY A 29 9.76 5.61 7.15
C GLY A 29 9.28 4.14 7.16
N SER A 30 8.38 3.76 6.26
CA SER A 30 7.93 2.37 6.12
C SER A 30 8.89 1.55 5.26
N SER A 31 9.19 0.33 5.69
CA SER A 31 9.95 -0.66 4.93
C SER A 31 9.09 -1.54 4.03
N THR A 32 7.76 -1.34 4.03
CA THR A 32 6.81 -2.19 3.30
C THR A 32 5.66 -1.39 2.69
N ASP A 33 5.32 -1.72 1.45
CA ASP A 33 4.14 -1.22 0.75
C ASP A 33 2.88 -1.98 1.20
N ILE A 34 1.90 -1.25 1.73
CA ILE A 34 0.64 -1.82 2.23
C ILE A 34 -0.51 -1.33 1.34
N LEU A 35 -1.35 -2.27 0.88
CA LEU A 35 -2.58 -1.94 0.18
C LEU A 35 -3.79 -2.21 1.07
N TYR A 36 -4.61 -1.19 1.29
CA TYR A 36 -5.80 -1.28 2.12
C TYR A 36 -6.93 -2.08 1.46
N LYS A 37 -7.80 -2.65 2.29
CA LYS A 37 -8.92 -3.48 1.85
C LYS A 37 -9.72 -2.86 0.69
N HIS A 38 -10.17 -1.62 0.89
CA HIS A 38 -10.98 -0.90 -0.08
C HIS A 38 -10.29 -0.69 -1.44
N ALA A 39 -8.96 -0.60 -1.47
CA ALA A 39 -8.20 -0.32 -2.68
C ALA A 39 -8.05 -1.58 -3.54
N PHE A 40 -7.78 -2.73 -2.92
CA PHE A 40 -7.74 -4.01 -3.65
C PHE A 40 -9.13 -4.54 -4.02
N ASP A 41 -10.17 -4.27 -3.21
CA ASP A 41 -11.55 -4.58 -3.59
C ASP A 41 -11.87 -3.88 -4.93
N GLN A 42 -11.34 -2.66 -5.13
CA GLN A 42 -11.41 -1.95 -6.41
C GLN A 42 -10.53 -2.61 -7.49
N LEU A 43 -9.35 -3.13 -7.15
CA LEU A 43 -8.53 -3.89 -8.10
C LEU A 43 -9.18 -5.21 -8.55
N ARG A 44 -10.20 -5.71 -7.82
CA ARG A 44 -10.89 -6.99 -8.09
C ARG A 44 -9.94 -8.18 -8.21
N VAL A 45 -8.82 -8.13 -7.49
CA VAL A 45 -7.84 -9.21 -7.45
C VAL A 45 -8.44 -10.39 -6.67
N PRO A 46 -8.53 -11.58 -7.27
CA PRO A 46 -8.95 -12.78 -6.56
C PRO A 46 -7.97 -13.14 -5.44
N VAL A 47 -8.48 -13.54 -4.26
CA VAL A 47 -7.66 -13.88 -3.08
C VAL A 47 -6.70 -15.03 -3.34
N ASP A 48 -7.05 -15.96 -4.23
CA ASP A 48 -6.23 -17.07 -4.71
C ASP A 48 -5.00 -16.63 -5.51
N GLN A 49 -4.96 -15.39 -6.02
CA GLN A 49 -3.76 -14.82 -6.64
C GLN A 49 -2.78 -14.25 -5.61
N LEU A 50 -3.16 -14.15 -4.33
CA LEU A 50 -2.27 -13.71 -3.28
C LEU A 50 -1.21 -14.78 -2.97
N LYS A 51 0.05 -14.37 -2.96
CA LYS A 51 1.15 -15.19 -2.47
C LYS A 51 1.07 -15.24 -0.93
N PRO A 52 1.11 -16.42 -0.29
CA PRO A 52 1.05 -16.51 1.15
C PRO A 52 2.27 -15.85 1.80
N VAL A 53 2.03 -15.06 2.84
CA VAL A 53 3.09 -14.39 3.62
C VAL A 53 3.02 -14.86 5.07
N LYS A 54 4.14 -15.35 5.58
CA LYS A 54 4.24 -15.85 6.97
C LYS A 54 4.79 -14.82 7.95
N THR A 55 5.26 -13.69 7.43
CA THR A 55 5.93 -12.64 8.23
C THR A 55 4.92 -11.58 8.66
N PRO A 56 4.65 -11.43 9.96
CA PRO A 56 3.82 -10.34 10.46
C PRO A 56 4.48 -8.99 10.17
N LEU A 57 3.65 -7.95 10.00
CA LEU A 57 4.09 -6.56 9.99
C LEU A 57 4.03 -6.02 11.41
N VAL A 58 5.09 -5.35 11.84
CA VAL A 58 5.19 -4.74 13.18
C VAL A 58 5.05 -3.23 13.01
N SER A 59 4.05 -2.64 13.66
CA SER A 59 3.88 -1.18 13.69
C SER A 59 4.86 -0.54 14.67
N PHE A 60 5.04 0.78 14.57
CA PHE A 60 5.87 1.53 15.52
C PHE A 60 5.37 1.42 16.98
N ALA A 61 4.09 1.14 17.18
CA ALA A 61 3.51 0.89 18.51
C ALA A 61 3.74 -0.55 19.01
N GLY A 62 4.44 -1.39 18.24
CA GLY A 62 4.69 -2.80 18.57
C GLY A 62 3.52 -3.73 18.23
N GLU A 63 2.47 -3.22 17.59
CA GLU A 63 1.34 -4.04 17.16
C GLU A 63 1.74 -4.93 15.98
N MET A 64 1.36 -6.19 16.03
CA MET A 64 1.62 -7.14 14.95
C MET A 64 0.36 -7.38 14.13
N VAL A 65 0.45 -7.12 12.82
CA VAL A 65 -0.63 -7.41 11.87
C VAL A 65 -0.18 -8.49 10.90
N ASN A 66 -0.97 -9.56 10.82
CA ASN A 66 -0.73 -10.64 9.87
C ASN A 66 -1.35 -10.29 8.51
N PRO A 67 -0.54 -10.16 7.45
CA PRO A 67 -1.08 -10.03 6.10
C PRO A 67 -1.75 -11.35 5.66
N LEU A 68 -2.80 -11.27 4.84
CA LEU A 68 -3.37 -12.44 4.17
C LEU A 68 -2.40 -13.00 3.11
N GLY A 69 -1.65 -12.10 2.50
CA GLY A 69 -0.70 -12.42 1.46
C GLY A 69 -0.12 -11.17 0.82
N SER A 70 0.60 -11.37 -0.28
CA SER A 70 1.18 -10.31 -1.10
C SER A 70 0.86 -10.50 -2.57
N ILE A 71 0.86 -9.40 -3.32
CA ILE A 71 0.71 -9.41 -4.77
C ILE A 71 1.74 -8.50 -5.41
N ASP A 72 2.30 -8.93 -6.53
CA ASP A 72 3.17 -8.11 -7.36
C ASP A 72 2.31 -7.40 -8.40
N LEU A 73 2.38 -6.07 -8.42
CA LEU A 73 1.57 -5.24 -9.30
C LEU A 73 2.47 -4.31 -10.10
N SER A 74 2.11 -4.14 -11.37
CA SER A 74 2.78 -3.20 -12.25
C SER A 74 2.15 -1.81 -12.09
N VAL A 75 2.96 -0.88 -11.58
CA VAL A 75 2.54 0.46 -11.22
C VAL A 75 3.17 1.47 -12.17
N VAL A 76 2.35 2.34 -12.78
CA VAL A 76 2.84 3.47 -13.56
C VAL A 76 2.83 4.73 -12.69
N ALA A 77 4.00 5.35 -12.54
CA ALA A 77 4.20 6.59 -11.80
C ALA A 77 4.56 7.74 -12.75
N GLY A 78 4.04 8.93 -12.47
CA GLY A 78 4.25 10.14 -13.26
C GLY A 78 3.08 10.47 -14.20
N THR A 79 3.20 11.56 -14.93
CA THR A 79 2.19 12.08 -15.85
C THR A 79 2.76 12.13 -17.26
N ALA A 80 1.93 11.89 -18.28
CA ALA A 80 2.39 11.97 -19.67
C ALA A 80 3.08 13.32 -19.96
N PRO A 81 4.18 13.35 -20.73
CA PRO A 81 4.82 12.20 -21.39
C PRO A 81 5.79 11.42 -20.50
N LEU A 82 6.13 11.92 -19.31
CA LEU A 82 7.13 11.32 -18.43
C LEU A 82 6.47 10.37 -17.43
N GLN A 83 6.32 9.12 -17.85
CA GLN A 83 5.81 8.03 -17.04
C GLN A 83 6.87 6.95 -16.88
N THR A 84 6.98 6.37 -15.70
CA THR A 84 7.82 5.20 -15.45
C THR A 84 6.97 4.05 -14.93
N ARG A 85 7.31 2.83 -15.34
CA ARG A 85 6.63 1.62 -14.90
C ARG A 85 7.53 0.88 -13.92
N VAL A 86 7.01 0.65 -12.72
CA VAL A 86 7.72 0.03 -11.60
C VAL A 86 6.93 -1.19 -11.16
N GLN A 87 7.62 -2.29 -10.83
CA GLN A 87 7.00 -3.45 -10.20
C GLN A 87 7.07 -3.27 -8.69
N MET A 88 5.94 -3.36 -8.01
CA MET A 88 5.84 -3.22 -6.55
C MET A 88 5.11 -4.41 -5.95
N THR A 89 5.58 -4.86 -4.78
CA THR A 89 4.95 -5.95 -4.03
C THR A 89 4.15 -5.36 -2.89
N PHE A 90 2.82 -5.45 -2.98
CA PHE A 90 1.91 -4.96 -1.95
C PHE A 90 1.52 -6.07 -0.98
N ARG A 91 1.48 -5.77 0.31
CA ARG A 91 0.95 -6.68 1.36
C ARG A 91 -0.51 -6.34 1.66
N TRP A 92 -1.35 -7.38 1.69
CA TRP A 92 -2.79 -7.28 1.95
C TRP A 92 -3.11 -7.60 3.42
N LEU A 93 -3.90 -6.74 4.09
CA LEU A 93 -4.30 -6.92 5.49
C LEU A 93 -5.79 -7.27 5.63
N ILE A 94 -6.12 -8.22 6.52
CA ILE A 94 -7.49 -8.77 6.68
C ILE A 94 -8.38 -7.86 7.55
N HIS A 95 -7.79 -7.01 8.38
CA HIS A 95 -8.56 -6.24 9.35
C HIS A 95 -8.02 -4.81 9.49
N GLN A 96 -8.91 -3.83 9.44
CA GLN A 96 -8.68 -2.56 10.12
C GLN A 96 -8.50 -2.90 11.61
N ALA A 97 -7.48 -2.38 12.26
CA ALA A 97 -7.61 -2.12 13.68
C ALA A 97 -8.83 -1.22 13.82
N HIS A 98 -9.89 -1.71 14.46
CA HIS A 98 -10.89 -0.82 14.99
C HIS A 98 -10.16 0.06 16.00
N THR A 99 -9.78 1.27 15.61
CA THR A 99 -9.59 2.36 16.56
C THR A 99 -10.95 2.60 17.20
N THR A 100 -11.19 1.87 18.29
CA THR A 100 -12.23 2.22 19.23
C THR A 100 -11.69 3.40 20.03
N GLN A 101 -12.51 4.45 20.11
CA GLN A 101 -12.33 5.75 20.78
C GLN A 101 -11.24 5.86 21.84
#